data_AF-A0A7V2H8N0-F1
#
_entry.id   AF-A0A7V2H8N0-F1
#
_cell.length_a   1.000
_cell.length_b   1.000
_cell.length_c   1.000
_cell.angle_alpha   90.00
_cell.angle_beta   90.00
_cell.angle_gamma   90.00
#
_symmetry.space_group_name_H-M   'P 1'
#
loop_
_entity.id
_entity.type
_entity.pdbx_description
1 polymer ?
#
loop_
_entity_poly.entity_id
_entity_poly.type
_entity_poly.pdbx_seq_one_letter_code
_entity_poly.pdbx_strand_id
1 'polypeptide(L)'
;MRLADVGSGGGFPGIPIAIVRPDIRVTLIEATHKKAEFLKHVATRLQLGNVTVIADRSENLRGHQWDIVVTRALAAMDKLVTLCLPLVKPGGKLLAMKGPRGREELPAAAKSIRRFRGEEPVIHPANLPGRDHIIIEIQRRG
;
A
#
# COMPACT_ATOMS: atom_id res chain seq x y z
N MET A 1 9.85 -10.93 -5.58
CA MET A 1 8.60 -10.15 -5.51
C MET A 1 8.92 -8.69 -5.16
N ARG A 2 8.19 -7.73 -5.75
CA ARG A 2 8.29 -6.29 -5.49
C ARG A 2 7.01 -5.80 -4.83
N LEU A 3 7.15 -5.12 -3.70
CA LEU A 3 6.06 -4.52 -2.95
C LEU A 3 6.24 -3.00 -2.88
N ALA A 4 5.16 -2.24 -3.03
CA ALA A 4 5.14 -0.80 -2.74
C ALA A 4 4.25 -0.49 -1.54
N ASP A 5 4.73 0.35 -0.63
CA ASP A 5 3.95 0.93 0.46
C ASP A 5 3.65 2.40 0.13
N VAL A 6 2.38 2.71 -0.19
CA VAL A 6 1.97 4.05 -0.62
C VAL A 6 1.50 4.88 0.57
N GLY A 7 2.17 6.02 0.78
CA GLY A 7 1.97 6.86 1.96
C GLY A 7 2.63 6.27 3.19
N SER A 8 3.87 5.81 3.04
CA SER A 8 4.57 5.03 4.07
C SER A 8 4.67 5.76 5.42
N GLY A 9 4.62 7.10 5.44
CA GLY A 9 4.57 7.87 6.67
C GLY A 9 5.75 7.59 7.60
N GLY A 10 5.49 7.00 8.76
CA GLY A 10 6.52 6.55 9.71
C GLY A 10 7.16 5.19 9.37
N GLY A 11 6.85 4.61 8.22
CA GLY A 11 7.40 3.36 7.71
C GLY A 11 6.46 2.16 7.85
N PHE A 12 5.14 2.39 7.95
CA PHE A 12 4.19 1.32 8.24
C PHE A 12 3.15 1.18 7.15
N PRO A 13 2.94 -0.04 6.60
CA PRO A 13 3.50 -1.32 7.06
C PRO A 13 4.86 -1.72 6.45
N GLY A 14 5.44 -0.92 5.55
CA GLY A 14 6.56 -1.32 4.71
C GLY A 14 7.86 -1.71 5.44
N ILE A 15 8.28 -0.96 6.46
CA ILE A 15 9.49 -1.29 7.26
C ILE A 15 9.32 -2.61 8.03
N PRO A 16 8.25 -2.83 8.82
CA PRO A 16 7.99 -4.13 9.42
C PRO A 16 8.03 -5.28 8.42
N ILE A 17 7.38 -5.12 7.26
CA ILE A 17 7.40 -6.14 6.20
C ILE A 17 8.82 -6.40 5.72
N ALA A 18 9.62 -5.36 5.47
CA ALA A 18 11.00 -5.51 5.02
C ALA A 18 11.88 -6.26 6.03
N ILE A 19 11.65 -6.05 7.33
CA ILE A 19 12.35 -6.75 8.41
C ILE A 19 11.98 -8.25 8.43
N VAL A 20 10.68 -8.57 8.42
CA VAL A 20 10.23 -9.97 8.57
C VAL A 20 10.28 -10.77 7.27
N ARG A 21 10.42 -10.09 6.12
CA ARG A 21 10.49 -10.70 4.78
C ARG A 21 11.64 -10.11 3.96
N PRO A 22 12.89 -10.47 4.28
CA PRO A 22 14.07 -9.98 3.55
C PRO A 22 14.10 -10.39 2.07
N ASP A 23 13.31 -11.41 1.68
CA ASP A 23 13.13 -11.87 0.30
C ASP A 23 12.26 -10.93 -0.57
N ILE A 24 11.55 -9.98 0.05
CA ILE A 24 10.71 -8.99 -0.64
C ILE A 24 11.49 -7.70 -0.85
N ARG A 25 11.52 -7.20 -2.09
CA ARG A 25 12.00 -5.84 -2.37
C ARG A 25 10.89 -4.84 -2.08
N VAL A 26 11.06 -4.02 -1.06
CA VAL A 26 10.07 -3.06 -0.58
C VAL A 26 10.41 -1.66 -1.07
N THR A 27 9.44 -1.00 -1.70
CA THR A 27 9.52 0.41 -2.10
C THR A 27 8.60 1.25 -1.22
N LEU A 28 9.17 2.15 -0.43
CA LEU A 28 8.43 3.09 0.40
C LEU A 28 8.19 4.38 -0.40
N ILE A 29 6.92 4.69 -0.68
CA ILE A 29 6.52 5.87 -1.46
C ILE A 29 5.94 6.91 -0.50
N GLU A 30 6.60 8.05 -0.40
CA GLU A 30 6.19 9.13 0.51
C GLU A 30 6.38 10.50 -0.14
N ALA A 31 5.30 11.25 -0.28
CA ALA A 31 5.31 12.57 -0.92
C ALA A 31 5.98 13.65 -0.07
N THR A 32 6.03 13.46 1.25
CA THR A 32 6.62 14.44 2.18
C THR A 32 8.12 14.22 2.29
N HIS A 33 8.93 15.10 1.72
CA HIS A 33 10.40 14.98 1.71
C HIS A 33 11.02 14.69 3.09
N LYS A 34 10.60 15.42 4.14
CA LYS A 34 11.08 15.20 5.51
C LYS A 34 10.80 13.76 6.01
N LYS A 35 9.64 13.19 5.67
CA LYS A 35 9.30 11.81 6.05
C LYS A 35 10.10 10.81 5.21
N ALA A 36 10.29 11.08 3.92
CA ALA A 36 11.12 10.23 3.07
C ALA A 36 12.58 10.18 3.57
N GLU A 37 13.16 11.30 3.98
CA GLU A 37 14.50 11.33 4.59
C GLU A 37 14.55 10.55 5.91
N PHE A 38 13.51 10.67 6.75
CA PHE A 38 13.38 9.82 7.94
C PHE A 38 13.35 8.32 7.59
N LEU A 39 12.59 7.92 6.56
CA LEU A 39 12.52 6.53 6.12
C LEU A 39 13.88 6.02 5.59
N LYS A 40 14.62 6.85 4.84
CA LYS A 40 15.99 6.53 4.41
C LYS A 40 16.90 6.33 5.62
N HIS A 41 16.83 7.23 6.60
CA HIS A 41 17.59 7.11 7.84
C HIS A 41 17.27 5.80 8.58
N VAL A 42 15.99 5.48 8.75
CA VAL A 42 15.54 4.22 9.40
C VAL A 42 16.05 2.99 8.64
N ALA A 43 15.87 2.95 7.32
CA ALA A 43 16.34 1.82 6.50
C ALA A 43 17.86 1.60 6.64
N THR A 44 18.64 2.69 6.63
CA THR A 44 20.10 2.63 6.85
C THR A 44 20.46 2.15 8.26
N ARG A 45 19.81 2.69 9.30
CA ARG A 45 20.09 2.32 10.69
C ARG A 45 19.74 0.87 11.01
N LEU A 46 18.71 0.34 10.35
CA LEU A 46 18.29 -1.06 10.47
C LEU A 46 18.98 -1.99 9.45
N GLN A 47 19.89 -1.46 8.61
CA GLN A 47 20.63 -2.21 7.59
C GLN A 47 19.72 -2.97 6.61
N LEU A 48 18.59 -2.37 6.24
CA LEU A 48 17.61 -2.98 5.35
C LEU A 48 18.02 -2.83 3.88
N GLY A 49 18.82 -3.78 3.38
CA GLY A 49 19.28 -3.81 1.99
C GLY A 49 18.18 -4.07 0.94
N ASN A 50 16.99 -4.48 1.38
CA ASN A 50 15.82 -4.76 0.53
C ASN A 50 14.84 -3.58 0.44
N VAL A 51 15.17 -2.41 0.99
CA VAL A 51 14.31 -1.22 1.00
C VAL A 51 14.81 -0.15 0.02
N THR A 52 13.89 0.42 -0.75
CA THR A 52 14.11 1.64 -1.54
C THR A 52 13.07 2.68 -1.12
N VAL A 53 13.49 3.95 -1.00
CA VAL A 53 12.58 5.06 -0.67
C VAL A 53 12.44 5.98 -1.88
N ILE A 54 11.20 6.27 -2.28
CA ILE A 54 10.86 7.23 -3.33
C ILE A 54 10.14 8.41 -2.69
N ALA A 55 10.77 9.60 -2.78
CA ALA A 55 10.23 10.86 -2.28
C ALA A 55 9.35 11.53 -3.36
N ASP A 56 8.20 10.92 -3.67
CA ASP A 56 7.31 11.40 -4.72
C ASP A 56 5.85 11.04 -4.42
N ARG A 57 4.93 11.62 -5.19
CA ARG A 57 3.52 11.27 -5.19
C ARG A 57 3.28 10.01 -6.02
N SER A 58 2.37 9.15 -5.56
CA SER A 58 1.95 7.94 -6.29
C SER A 58 1.51 8.20 -7.73
N GLU A 59 0.91 9.36 -7.99
CA GLU A 59 0.40 9.77 -9.30
C GLU A 59 1.51 9.89 -10.33
N ASN A 60 2.71 10.30 -9.91
CA ASN A 60 3.88 10.44 -10.78
C ASN A 60 4.54 9.08 -11.09
N LEU A 61 4.14 8.02 -10.38
CA LEU A 61 4.75 6.69 -10.48
C LEU A 61 3.93 5.71 -11.32
N ARG A 62 2.92 6.17 -12.06
CA ARG A 62 2.02 5.30 -12.86
C ARG A 62 2.71 4.47 -13.96
N GLY A 63 3.93 4.81 -14.34
CA GLY A 63 4.78 4.00 -15.24
C GLY A 63 5.49 2.83 -14.54
N HIS A 64 5.51 2.81 -13.20
CA HIS A 64 6.05 1.74 -12.40
C HIS A 64 4.93 0.82 -11.92
N GLN A 65 5.23 -0.47 -11.82
CA GLN A 65 4.26 -1.45 -11.32
C GLN A 65 4.92 -2.44 -10.34
N TRP A 66 4.15 -2.83 -9.33
CA TRP A 66 4.54 -3.75 -8.26
C TRP A 66 3.59 -4.94 -8.22
N ASP A 67 4.11 -6.06 -7.73
CA ASP A 67 3.32 -7.29 -7.58
C ASP A 67 2.26 -7.10 -6.48
N ILE A 68 2.63 -6.38 -5.42
CA ILE A 68 1.75 -6.00 -4.31
C ILE A 68 1.90 -4.51 -4.03
N VAL A 69 0.77 -3.81 -3.85
CA VAL A 69 0.73 -2.46 -3.31
C VAL A 69 0.00 -2.51 -1.97
N VAL A 70 0.61 -2.00 -0.91
CA VAL A 70 0.02 -1.90 0.42
C VAL A 70 -0.15 -0.44 0.80
N THR A 71 -1.08 -0.19 1.72
CA THR A 71 -1.25 1.13 2.29
C THR A 71 -1.98 1.06 3.63
N ARG A 72 -1.77 2.05 4.49
CA ARG A 72 -2.46 2.18 5.77
C ARG A 72 -2.75 3.66 6.05
N ALA A 73 -3.98 3.96 6.44
CA ALA A 73 -4.41 5.31 6.83
C ALA A 73 -4.11 6.41 5.78
N LEU A 74 -4.13 6.07 4.48
CA LEU A 74 -3.79 7.00 3.40
C LEU A 74 -4.95 7.95 3.04
N ALA A 75 -6.13 7.40 2.76
CA ALA A 75 -7.30 8.14 2.28
C ALA A 75 -8.58 7.31 2.39
N ALA A 76 -9.72 7.90 2.01
CA ALA A 76 -10.95 7.18 1.73
C ALA A 76 -10.78 6.20 0.54
N MET A 77 -11.57 5.12 0.49
CA MET A 77 -11.38 4.02 -0.47
C MET A 77 -11.37 4.46 -1.94
N ASP A 78 -12.25 5.38 -2.36
CA ASP A 78 -12.30 5.84 -3.76
C ASP A 78 -10.99 6.53 -4.20
N LYS A 79 -10.50 7.45 -3.36
CA LYS A 79 -9.21 8.12 -3.58
C LYS A 79 -8.05 7.13 -3.49
N LEU A 80 -8.05 6.26 -2.48
CA LEU A 80 -7.02 5.24 -2.28
C LEU A 80 -6.87 4.34 -3.51
N VAL A 81 -7.97 3.81 -4.03
CA VAL A 81 -7.98 2.96 -5.23
C VAL A 81 -7.42 3.72 -6.43
N THR A 82 -7.81 4.98 -6.62
CA THR A 82 -7.32 5.83 -7.72
C THR A 82 -5.81 6.08 -7.66
N LEU A 83 -5.24 6.16 -6.45
CA LEU A 83 -3.82 6.35 -6.24
C LEU A 83 -3.02 5.04 -6.37
N CYS A 84 -3.55 3.94 -5.86
CA CYS A 84 -2.78 2.72 -5.62
C CYS A 84 -2.99 1.63 -6.68
N LEU A 85 -4.23 1.39 -7.12
CA LEU A 85 -4.55 0.28 -8.03
C LEU A 85 -3.84 0.39 -9.40
N PRO A 86 -3.61 1.59 -9.99
CA PRO A 86 -2.80 1.73 -11.20
C PRO A 86 -1.34 1.27 -11.05
N LEU A 87 -0.80 1.28 -9.83
CA LEU A 87 0.58 0.85 -9.51
C LEU A 87 0.69 -0.67 -9.32
N VAL A 88 -0.44 -1.38 -9.24
CA VAL A 88 -0.46 -2.84 -9.14
C VAL A 88 -0.27 -3.42 -10.54
N LYS A 89 0.61 -4.41 -10.74
CA LYS A 89 0.72 -5.12 -12.04
C LYS A 89 -0.59 -5.86 -12.37
N PRO A 90 -0.89 -6.13 -13.66
CA PRO A 90 -1.90 -7.14 -14.00
C PRO A 90 -1.62 -8.47 -13.28
N GLY A 91 -2.63 -9.05 -12.64
CA GLY A 91 -2.51 -10.23 -11.76
C GLY A 91 -1.99 -9.95 -10.34
N GLY A 92 -1.53 -8.73 -10.05
CA GLY A 92 -1.09 -8.30 -8.73
C GLY A 92 -2.23 -7.87 -7.81
N LYS A 93 -1.88 -7.46 -6.58
CA LYS A 93 -2.88 -7.14 -5.54
C LYS A 93 -2.64 -5.79 -4.85
N LEU A 94 -3.73 -5.10 -4.55
CA LEU A 94 -3.78 -3.99 -3.59
C LEU A 94 -4.27 -4.54 -2.24
N LEU A 95 -3.53 -4.26 -1.16
CA LEU A 95 -3.90 -4.60 0.22
C LEU A 95 -4.04 -3.31 1.04
N ALA A 96 -5.27 -2.87 1.27
CA ALA A 96 -5.57 -1.65 2.00
C ALA A 96 -5.93 -1.95 3.46
N MET A 97 -5.08 -1.50 4.39
CA MET A 97 -5.31 -1.63 5.82
C MET A 97 -6.25 -0.53 6.33
N LYS A 98 -7.42 -0.92 6.84
CA LYS A 98 -8.48 -0.01 7.29
C LYS A 98 -8.95 -0.36 8.70
N GLY A 99 -9.56 0.64 9.35
CA GLY A 99 -10.34 0.42 10.57
C GLY A 99 -11.66 -0.32 10.27
N PRO A 100 -12.50 -0.57 11.29
CA PRO A 100 -13.65 -1.45 11.19
C PRO A 100 -14.70 -0.92 10.18
N ARG A 101 -14.80 0.40 10.03
CA ARG A 101 -15.71 1.06 9.08
C ARG A 101 -15.21 1.07 7.64
N GLY A 102 -14.06 0.48 7.33
CA GLY A 102 -13.51 0.50 5.96
C GLY A 102 -14.44 -0.14 4.92
N ARG A 103 -15.28 -1.09 5.34
CA ARG A 103 -16.29 -1.73 4.48
C ARG A 103 -17.35 -0.76 3.98
N GLU A 104 -17.74 0.22 4.80
CA GLU A 104 -18.76 1.22 4.46
C GLU A 104 -18.29 2.15 3.33
N GLU A 105 -16.97 2.25 3.10
CA GLU A 105 -16.38 3.08 2.06
C GLU A 105 -16.35 2.39 0.67
N LEU A 106 -16.58 1.07 0.59
CA LEU A 106 -16.47 0.30 -0.65
C LEU A 106 -17.46 0.71 -1.75
N PRO A 107 -18.75 1.01 -1.45
CA PRO A 107 -19.69 1.44 -2.47
C PRO A 107 -19.22 2.69 -3.23
N ALA A 108 -18.58 3.64 -2.53
CA ALA A 108 -18.03 4.84 -3.15
C ALA A 108 -16.85 4.54 -4.09
N ALA A 109 -16.09 3.47 -3.82
CA ALA A 109 -14.94 3.08 -4.62
C ALA A 109 -15.27 2.17 -5.81
N ALA A 110 -16.48 1.62 -5.90
CA ALA A 110 -16.86 0.62 -6.91
C ALA A 110 -16.57 1.06 -8.36
N LYS A 111 -16.84 2.33 -8.68
CA LYS A 111 -16.55 2.90 -10.02
C LYS A 111 -15.05 2.93 -10.30
N SER A 112 -14.24 3.34 -9.33
CA SER A 112 -12.79 3.44 -9.46
C SER A 112 -12.12 2.07 -9.52
N ILE A 113 -12.62 1.10 -8.73
CA ILE A 113 -12.18 -0.31 -8.79
C ILE A 113 -12.37 -0.84 -10.22
N ARG A 114 -13.57 -0.72 -10.78
CA ARG A 114 -13.85 -1.15 -12.15
C ARG A 114 -13.00 -0.41 -13.19
N ARG A 115 -12.84 0.92 -13.05
CA ARG A 115 -12.03 1.76 -13.96
C ARG A 115 -10.60 1.26 -14.08
N PHE A 116 -10.01 0.82 -12.97
CA PHE A 116 -8.62 0.34 -12.93
C PHE A 116 -8.50 -1.18 -12.97
N ARG A 117 -9.55 -1.86 -13.49
CA ARG A 117 -9.59 -3.32 -13.69
C ARG A 117 -9.41 -4.12 -12.38
N GLY A 118 -9.85 -3.57 -11.26
CA GLY A 118 -9.94 -4.32 -10.01
C GLY A 118 -11.08 -5.33 -10.03
N GLU A 119 -10.86 -6.46 -9.38
CA GLU A 119 -11.88 -7.46 -9.08
C GLU A 119 -12.70 -7.08 -7.84
N GLU A 120 -13.69 -7.90 -7.50
CA GLU A 120 -14.52 -7.70 -6.32
C GLU A 120 -13.64 -7.74 -5.05
N PRO A 121 -13.74 -6.74 -4.15
CA PRO A 121 -12.91 -6.71 -2.97
C PRO A 121 -13.15 -7.89 -2.02
N VAL A 122 -12.07 -8.51 -1.56
CA VAL A 122 -12.09 -9.53 -0.50
C VAL A 122 -11.70 -8.86 0.82
N ILE A 123 -12.50 -9.07 1.87
CA ILE A 123 -12.26 -8.46 3.18
C ILE A 123 -11.69 -9.52 4.11
N HIS A 124 -10.48 -9.27 4.61
CA HIS A 124 -9.81 -10.11 5.60
C HIS A 124 -9.89 -9.45 6.98
N PRO A 125 -10.35 -10.15 8.02
CA PRO A 125 -10.28 -9.63 9.39
C PRO A 125 -8.82 -9.55 9.86
N ALA A 126 -8.48 -8.46 10.55
CA ALA A 126 -7.19 -8.26 11.20
C ALA A 126 -7.41 -7.94 12.67
N ASN A 127 -7.54 -8.98 13.48
CA ASN A 127 -7.84 -8.86 14.90
C ASN A 127 -6.59 -8.43 15.66
N LEU A 128 -6.57 -7.18 16.13
CA LEU A 128 -5.56 -6.67 17.03
C LEU A 128 -6.13 -6.61 18.44
N PRO A 129 -5.32 -6.81 19.50
CA PRO A 129 -5.80 -6.70 20.88
C PRO A 129 -6.54 -5.37 21.12
N GLY A 130 -7.84 -5.48 21.42
CA GLY A 130 -8.71 -4.34 21.72
C GLY A 130 -9.11 -3.47 20.52
N ARG A 131 -8.83 -3.85 19.27
CA ARG A 131 -9.27 -3.10 18.08
C ARG A 131 -9.53 -4.00 16.88
N ASP A 132 -10.69 -3.83 16.27
CA ASP A 132 -11.01 -4.47 15.00
C ASP A 132 -10.41 -3.68 13.85
N HIS A 133 -9.64 -4.37 13.00
CA HIS A 133 -9.16 -3.84 11.73
C HIS A 133 -9.52 -4.82 10.62
N ILE A 134 -9.50 -4.32 9.39
CA ILE A 134 -9.69 -5.14 8.20
C ILE A 134 -8.60 -4.84 7.18
N ILE A 135 -8.27 -5.83 6.38
CA ILE A 135 -7.48 -5.67 5.16
C ILE A 135 -8.42 -5.89 4.00
N ILE A 136 -8.58 -4.87 3.16
CA ILE A 136 -9.35 -4.96 1.93
C ILE A 136 -8.37 -5.31 0.81
N GLU A 137 -8.54 -6.49 0.25
CA GLU A 137 -7.77 -6.99 -0.89
C GLU A 137 -8.53 -6.72 -2.20
N ILE A 138 -7.83 -6.18 -3.19
CA ILE A 138 -8.34 -5.97 -4.54
C ILE A 138 -7.30 -6.48 -5.53
N GLN A 139 -7.62 -7.55 -6.24
CA GLN A 139 -6.77 -8.07 -7.31
C GLN A 139 -6.99 -7.25 -8.59
N ARG A 140 -5.90 -6.92 -9.30
CA ARG A 140 -6.00 -6.29 -10.63
C ARG A 140 -6.06 -7.39 -11.69
N ARG A 141 -7.07 -7.35 -12.55
CA ARG A 141 -7.22 -8.29 -13.67
C ARG A 141 -6.01 -8.23 -14.61
N GLY A 142 -5.70 -9.40 -15.18
CA GLY A 142 -4.73 -9.60 -16.26
C GLY A 142 -5.02 -8.74 -17.50
#